data_AF-A0AAW5N4X9-F1
#
_entry.id   AF-A0AAW5N4X9-F1
#
_cell.length_a   1.000
_cell.length_b   1.000
_cell.length_c   1.000
_cell.angle_alpha   90.00
_cell.angle_beta   90.00
_cell.angle_gamma   90.00
#
_symmetry.space_group_name_H-M   'P 1'
#
loop_
_entity.id
_entity.type
_entity.pdbx_description
1 polymer ?
#
loop_
_entity_poly.entity_id
_entity_poly.type
_entity_poly.pdbx_seq_one_letter_code
_entity_poly.pdbx_strand_id
1 'polypeptide(L)'
;MVPVIDKLKICYTLSDTSRLHDLRENPVETYEVQGWDFQLRRIDGTHFNYIYEIVYTFYYDNTFKDMEEQIFGTIQWGLRSDHDETFQSFVWLKIDNQQFYLKYNHNTKGRLVFLDYIEQMLGLEFNNITHLDLAIDASTNFSKALVKMIRNKDYYPIINGTKITDRKKLIEDILYIGVGSLERIKEYSILIQQKKNDISINAYNKKREIENKSHKHYIMESYGNPSQLHRLEVRINSDTMKDFFTREHIEYNPSMFINDDWLWLFFLNFMNRVIRFQAVKGRKVYGVMDLI
;
A
#
# COMPACT_ATOMS: atom_id res chain seq x y z
N MET A 1 -13.05 -5.02 -11.52
CA MET A 1 -12.19 -4.97 -10.31
C MET A 1 -10.96 -4.17 -10.71
N VAL A 2 -10.48 -3.26 -9.85
CA VAL A 2 -9.25 -2.49 -10.09
C VAL A 2 -8.50 -2.48 -8.76
N PRO A 3 -7.16 -2.65 -8.74
CA PRO A 3 -6.39 -2.53 -7.52
C PRO A 3 -6.55 -1.13 -6.91
N VAL A 4 -6.63 -1.07 -5.58
CA VAL A 4 -6.59 0.16 -4.79
C VAL A 4 -5.36 0.11 -3.90
N ILE A 5 -4.76 1.27 -3.63
CA ILE A 5 -3.69 1.37 -2.65
C ILE A 5 -4.30 1.25 -1.25
N ASP A 6 -3.73 0.40 -0.40
CA ASP A 6 -4.07 0.34 1.02
C ASP A 6 -2.99 0.96 1.91
N LYS A 7 -1.77 1.12 1.40
CA LYS A 7 -0.68 1.76 2.12
C LYS A 7 0.35 2.31 1.14
N LEU A 8 0.80 3.54 1.38
CA LEU A 8 1.88 4.17 0.63
C LEU A 8 2.81 4.91 1.58
N LYS A 9 4.09 4.55 1.54
CA LYS A 9 5.16 5.26 2.25
C LYS A 9 6.32 5.52 1.30
N ILE A 10 6.56 6.79 1.01
CA ILE A 10 7.60 7.24 0.09
C ILE A 10 8.73 7.88 0.90
N CYS A 11 9.96 7.61 0.48
CA CYS A 11 11.18 8.22 0.98
C CYS A 11 11.70 9.19 -0.08
N TYR A 12 12.02 10.39 0.36
CA TYR A 12 12.56 11.48 -0.45
C TYR A 12 13.90 11.92 0.13
N THR A 13 14.66 12.63 -0.68
CA THR A 13 15.72 13.54 -0.23
C THR A 13 15.21 14.98 -0.24
N LEU A 14 15.90 15.86 0.49
CA LEU A 14 15.64 17.30 0.43
C LEU A 14 16.51 17.93 -0.66
N SER A 15 15.88 18.76 -1.51
CA SER A 15 16.61 19.70 -2.36
C SER A 15 17.24 20.81 -1.51
N ASP A 16 18.29 21.47 -2.02
CA ASP A 16 18.92 22.63 -1.37
C ASP A 16 17.94 23.80 -1.15
N THR A 17 16.82 23.82 -1.89
CA THR A 17 15.74 24.80 -1.77
C THR A 17 14.59 24.35 -0.87
N SER A 18 14.71 23.21 -0.19
CA SER A 18 13.61 22.66 0.60
C SER A 18 13.25 23.56 1.78
N ARG A 19 11.96 23.85 1.90
CA ARG A 19 11.37 24.57 3.05
C ARG A 19 11.42 23.76 4.35
N LEU A 20 11.70 22.47 4.29
CA LEU A 20 11.86 21.64 5.48
C LEU A 20 13.18 21.93 6.21
N HIS A 21 14.16 22.57 5.55
CA HIS A 21 15.36 23.10 6.22
C HIS A 21 14.98 24.19 7.23
N ASP A 22 14.12 25.14 6.85
CA ASP A 22 13.65 26.23 7.73
C ASP A 22 12.97 25.66 8.99
N LEU A 23 12.13 24.63 8.80
CA LEU A 23 11.41 23.95 9.89
C LEU A 23 12.31 23.14 10.83
N ARG A 24 13.47 22.69 10.33
CA ARG A 24 14.46 21.99 11.16
C ARG A 24 15.12 22.95 12.14
N GLU A 25 15.49 24.14 11.65
CA GLU A 25 16.17 25.17 12.43
C GLU A 25 15.22 25.86 13.41
N ASN A 26 13.97 26.09 12.99
CA ASN A 26 12.95 26.76 13.78
C ASN A 26 11.65 25.95 13.79
N PRO A 27 11.57 24.87 14.59
CA PRO A 27 10.38 24.05 14.67
C PRO A 27 9.21 24.83 15.26
N VAL A 28 8.05 24.74 14.60
CA VAL A 28 6.81 25.40 15.03
C VAL A 28 5.68 24.39 15.12
N GLU A 29 4.67 24.67 15.94
CA GLU A 29 3.50 23.77 16.08
C GLU A 29 2.63 23.73 14.82
N THR A 30 2.59 24.83 14.07
CA THR A 30 1.90 24.90 12.78
C THR A 30 2.73 25.74 11.82
N TYR A 31 2.96 25.20 10.63
CA TYR A 31 3.68 25.85 9.55
C TYR A 31 2.75 26.07 8.37
N GLU A 32 2.43 27.34 8.16
CA GLU A 32 1.58 27.83 7.09
C GLU A 32 2.41 28.73 6.18
N VAL A 33 2.26 28.56 4.87
CA VAL A 33 2.92 29.38 3.87
C VAL A 33 1.86 30.01 2.99
N GLN A 34 1.94 31.34 2.79
CA GLN A 34 1.01 32.05 1.95
C GLN A 34 1.03 31.47 0.51
N GLY A 35 -0.14 31.11 0.01
CA GLY A 35 -0.31 30.52 -1.32
C GLY A 35 -0.22 28.99 -1.35
N TRP A 36 0.00 28.32 -0.21
CA TRP A 36 -0.19 26.88 -0.11
C TRP A 36 -1.66 26.56 0.19
N ASP A 37 -2.13 25.46 -0.37
CA ASP A 37 -3.47 24.91 -0.09
C ASP A 37 -3.46 23.88 1.06
N PHE A 38 -2.33 23.78 1.76
CA PHE A 38 -2.12 22.91 2.91
C PHE A 38 -1.20 23.57 3.93
N GLN A 39 -1.23 23.05 5.15
CA GLN A 39 -0.36 23.42 6.26
C GLN A 39 0.29 22.18 6.86
N LEU A 40 1.37 22.39 7.62
CA LEU A 40 1.99 21.32 8.40
C LEU A 40 1.65 21.51 9.88
N ARG A 41 1.00 20.55 10.51
CA ARG A 41 0.70 20.55 11.95
C ARG A 41 1.61 19.56 12.67
N ARG A 42 2.38 20.04 13.65
CA ARG A 42 3.32 19.22 14.39
C ARG A 42 2.58 18.19 15.24
N ILE A 43 3.13 16.99 15.32
CA ILE A 43 2.64 15.93 16.19
C ILE A 43 3.80 15.25 16.92
N ASP A 44 3.47 14.55 18.00
CA ASP A 44 4.42 13.74 18.74
C ASP A 44 4.70 12.41 18.05
N GLY A 45 5.90 11.89 18.29
CA GLY A 45 6.24 10.51 17.94
C GLY A 45 7.56 10.06 18.54
N THR A 46 7.89 8.80 18.26
CA THR A 46 8.92 8.06 19.01
C THR A 46 10.28 8.05 18.33
N HIS A 47 10.33 8.01 16.99
CA HIS A 47 11.55 7.70 16.24
C HIS A 47 12.18 8.91 15.54
N PHE A 48 11.43 9.98 15.32
CA PHE A 48 11.86 11.14 14.54
C PHE A 48 11.76 12.42 15.37
N ASN A 49 12.68 13.34 15.15
CA ASN A 49 12.68 14.66 15.80
C ASN A 49 11.61 15.57 15.24
N TYR A 50 11.27 15.40 13.96
CA TYR A 50 10.33 16.23 13.25
C TYR A 50 9.25 15.35 12.63
N ILE A 51 8.01 15.55 13.07
CA ILE A 51 6.85 14.80 12.61
C ILE A 51 5.71 15.80 12.47
N TYR A 52 5.15 15.87 11.28
CA TYR A 52 4.06 16.78 10.95
C TYR A 52 2.99 16.06 10.15
N GLU A 53 1.74 16.39 10.41
CA GLU A 53 0.61 16.08 9.52
C GLU A 53 0.55 17.12 8.42
N ILE A 54 0.34 16.68 7.18
CA ILE A 54 -0.02 17.55 6.07
C ILE A 54 -1.55 17.68 6.08
N VAL A 55 -2.01 18.86 6.44
CA VAL A 55 -3.41 19.17 6.67
C VAL A 55 -3.91 20.09 5.57
N TYR A 56 -5.05 19.75 4.96
CA TYR A 56 -5.66 20.54 3.89
C TYR A 56 -7.17 20.60 4.07
N THR A 57 -7.80 21.60 3.48
CA THR A 57 -9.26 21.77 3.54
C THR A 57 -9.88 21.43 2.19
N PHE A 58 -10.84 20.50 2.17
CA PHE A 58 -11.50 20.08 0.93
C PHE A 58 -12.88 19.48 1.22
N TYR A 59 -13.74 19.40 0.21
CA TYR A 59 -15.07 18.80 0.33
C TYR A 59 -14.99 17.33 0.74
N TYR A 60 -15.80 16.86 1.69
CA TYR A 60 -15.72 15.47 2.16
C TYR A 60 -16.19 14.44 1.10
N ASP A 61 -17.33 14.70 0.45
CA ASP A 61 -18.03 13.74 -0.43
C ASP A 61 -18.31 14.28 -1.85
N ASN A 62 -17.61 15.34 -2.25
CA ASN A 62 -17.85 16.07 -3.51
C ASN A 62 -19.28 16.63 -3.66
N THR A 63 -20.05 16.77 -2.59
CA THR A 63 -21.38 17.44 -2.66
C THR A 63 -21.27 18.96 -2.70
N PHE A 64 -20.05 19.52 -2.65
CA PHE A 64 -19.78 20.97 -2.63
C PHE A 64 -20.48 21.73 -1.49
N LYS A 65 -20.98 21.02 -0.47
CA LYS A 65 -21.76 21.61 0.63
C LYS A 65 -20.85 22.13 1.74
N ASP A 66 -19.97 21.28 2.24
CA ASP A 66 -19.11 21.60 3.37
C ASP A 66 -17.67 21.17 3.07
N MET A 67 -16.73 22.12 3.18
CA MET A 67 -15.30 21.81 3.19
C MET A 67 -14.88 21.49 4.61
N GLU A 68 -14.11 20.42 4.76
CA GLU A 68 -13.64 19.94 6.05
C GLU A 68 -12.12 19.83 6.06
N GLU A 69 -11.54 19.98 7.24
CA GLU A 69 -10.13 19.70 7.46
C GLU A 69 -9.86 18.20 7.28
N GLN A 70 -8.80 17.87 6.56
CA GLN A 70 -8.38 16.51 6.31
C GLN A 70 -6.87 16.35 6.42
N ILE A 71 -6.45 15.15 6.81
CA ILE A 71 -5.04 14.77 6.88
C ILE A 71 -4.69 14.01 5.60
N PHE A 72 -3.83 14.59 4.77
CA PHE A 72 -3.30 13.93 3.58
C PHE A 72 -2.34 12.80 3.96
N GLY A 73 -1.49 13.05 4.94
CA GLY A 73 -0.51 12.10 5.43
C GLY A 73 0.40 12.71 6.49
N THR A 74 1.36 11.91 6.95
CA THR A 74 2.37 12.33 7.92
C THR A 74 3.73 12.38 7.23
N ILE A 75 4.41 13.50 7.38
CA ILE A 75 5.79 13.70 6.95
C ILE A 75 6.72 13.68 8.17
N GLN A 76 7.83 12.95 8.08
CA GLN A 76 8.74 12.73 9.21
C GLN A 76 10.21 12.66 8.77
N TRP A 77 11.09 13.28 9.54
CA TRP A 77 12.54 13.31 9.29
C TRP A 77 13.35 13.56 10.57
N GLY A 78 14.68 13.48 10.46
CA GLY A 78 15.59 13.60 11.61
C GLY A 78 15.46 12.41 12.55
N LEU A 79 15.88 11.22 12.07
CA LEU A 79 15.87 9.99 12.84
C LEU A 79 16.67 10.15 14.15
N ARG A 80 16.11 9.72 15.28
CA ARG A 80 16.70 9.93 16.62
C ARG A 80 17.86 8.99 16.96
N SER A 81 18.02 7.89 16.22
CA SER A 81 18.87 6.76 16.61
C SER A 81 20.31 6.84 16.14
N ASP A 82 20.68 7.84 15.36
CA ASP A 82 22.01 7.90 14.77
C ASP A 82 22.84 8.92 15.54
N HIS A 83 23.96 8.46 16.12
CA HIS A 83 25.09 9.30 16.57
C HIS A 83 25.80 9.96 15.37
N ASP A 84 25.07 10.22 14.29
CA ASP A 84 25.63 10.60 13.02
C ASP A 84 25.50 12.11 12.88
N GLU A 85 26.64 12.78 12.95
CA GLU A 85 26.79 14.21 12.68
C GLU A 85 26.38 14.57 11.23
N THR A 86 26.11 13.57 10.39
CA THR A 86 25.51 13.75 9.07
C THR A 86 23.99 13.65 9.15
N PHE A 87 23.32 14.79 9.01
CA PHE A 87 21.90 14.80 8.70
C PHE A 87 21.70 14.02 7.39
N GLN A 88 21.23 12.79 7.49
CA GLN A 88 20.75 12.09 6.30
C GLN A 88 19.51 12.84 5.84
N SER A 89 19.57 13.43 4.65
CA SER A 89 18.52 14.25 4.04
C SER A 89 17.22 13.50 3.74
N PHE A 90 17.00 12.33 4.34
CA PHE A 90 15.85 11.49 4.10
C PHE A 90 14.60 11.98 4.83
N VAL A 91 13.53 12.06 4.08
CA VAL A 91 12.21 12.43 4.55
C VAL A 91 11.22 11.35 4.15
N TRP A 92 10.41 10.90 5.10
CA TRP A 92 9.38 9.90 4.82
C TRP A 92 8.01 10.56 4.82
N LEU A 93 7.28 10.39 3.72
CA LEU A 93 5.86 10.68 3.64
C LEU A 93 5.06 9.38 3.73
N LYS A 94 4.22 9.27 4.74
CA LYS A 94 3.23 8.20 4.86
C LYS A 94 1.86 8.79 4.58
N ILE A 95 1.20 8.32 3.52
CA ILE A 95 -0.14 8.78 3.17
C ILE A 95 -1.16 8.18 4.13
N ASP A 96 -2.16 8.96 4.52
CA ASP A 96 -3.27 8.46 5.31
C ASP A 96 -4.16 7.54 4.46
N ASN A 97 -4.54 6.39 5.01
CA ASN A 97 -5.27 5.36 4.29
C ASN A 97 -6.61 5.86 3.72
N GLN A 98 -7.28 6.78 4.40
CA GLN A 98 -8.58 7.28 3.96
C GLN A 98 -8.46 8.03 2.62
N GLN A 99 -7.31 8.65 2.36
CA GLN A 99 -7.05 9.40 1.13
C GLN A 99 -7.08 8.52 -0.13
N PHE A 100 -6.88 7.20 -0.02
CA PHE A 100 -7.01 6.30 -1.17
C PHE A 100 -8.46 6.02 -1.56
N TYR A 101 -9.42 6.23 -0.64
CA TYR A 101 -10.85 5.91 -0.83
C TYR A 101 -11.71 7.16 -1.00
N LEU A 102 -11.26 8.32 -0.50
CA LEU A 102 -11.93 9.58 -0.72
C LEU A 102 -11.89 9.97 -2.20
N LYS A 103 -13.03 10.43 -2.72
CA LYS A 103 -13.11 10.90 -4.10
C LYS A 103 -12.52 12.31 -4.20
N TYR A 104 -11.81 12.59 -5.28
CA TYR A 104 -11.42 13.96 -5.64
C TYR A 104 -12.50 14.65 -6.48
N ASN A 105 -13.07 13.91 -7.44
CA ASN A 105 -14.23 14.33 -8.23
C ASN A 105 -15.06 13.08 -8.62
N HIS A 106 -16.05 13.22 -9.51
CA HIS A 106 -16.87 12.08 -9.94
C HIS A 106 -16.12 10.98 -10.71
N ASN A 107 -14.97 11.32 -11.31
CA ASN A 107 -14.20 10.46 -12.22
C ASN A 107 -12.87 9.96 -11.61
N THR A 108 -12.30 10.68 -10.65
CA THR A 108 -11.00 10.38 -10.03
C THR A 108 -11.19 9.78 -8.65
N LYS A 109 -10.73 8.53 -8.49
CA LYS A 109 -10.68 7.83 -7.20
C LYS A 109 -9.43 8.23 -6.43
N GLY A 110 -9.56 8.35 -5.11
CA GLY A 110 -8.47 8.76 -4.24
C GLY A 110 -8.13 10.24 -4.40
N ARG A 111 -7.32 10.73 -3.47
CA ARG A 111 -6.86 12.13 -3.41
C ARG A 111 -5.35 12.28 -3.61
N LEU A 112 -4.73 11.24 -4.14
CA LEU A 112 -3.31 11.26 -4.51
C LEU A 112 -3.01 12.24 -5.66
N VAL A 113 -4.02 12.86 -6.27
CA VAL A 113 -3.84 14.02 -7.17
C VAL A 113 -3.08 15.17 -6.50
N PHE A 114 -3.17 15.31 -5.18
CA PHE A 114 -2.47 16.36 -4.44
C PHE A 114 -0.99 16.04 -4.20
N LEU A 115 -0.55 14.80 -4.45
CA LEU A 115 0.79 14.34 -4.11
C LEU A 115 1.88 15.15 -4.84
N ASP A 116 1.73 15.33 -6.16
CA ASP A 116 2.71 16.07 -6.98
C ASP A 116 2.87 17.52 -6.50
N TYR A 117 1.75 18.21 -6.23
CA TYR A 117 1.77 19.56 -5.68
C TYR A 117 2.49 19.62 -4.32
N ILE A 118 2.15 18.71 -3.40
CA ILE A 118 2.77 18.64 -2.08
C ILE A 118 4.28 18.38 -2.18
N GLU A 119 4.70 17.46 -3.06
CA GLU A 119 6.11 17.16 -3.30
C GLU A 119 6.87 18.40 -3.79
N GLN A 120 6.31 19.11 -4.77
CA GLN A 120 6.91 20.32 -5.34
C GLN A 120 7.01 21.46 -4.32
N MET A 121 5.93 21.76 -3.59
CA MET A 121 5.93 22.88 -2.64
C MET A 121 6.86 22.66 -1.44
N LEU A 122 7.05 21.40 -1.03
CA LEU A 122 7.99 21.03 0.04
C LEU A 122 9.44 20.89 -0.46
N GLY A 123 9.67 20.89 -1.78
CA GLY A 123 11.00 20.70 -2.37
C GLY A 123 11.55 19.29 -2.14
N LEU A 124 10.69 18.28 -2.24
CA LEU A 124 11.02 16.86 -2.06
C LEU A 124 11.54 16.25 -3.36
N GLU A 125 12.66 15.54 -3.28
CA GLU A 125 13.23 14.79 -4.40
C GLU A 125 13.02 13.29 -4.18
N PHE A 126 12.42 12.60 -5.15
CA PHE A 126 12.11 11.18 -5.01
C PHE A 126 13.38 10.32 -4.81
N ASN A 127 13.37 9.44 -3.79
CA ASN A 127 14.43 8.45 -3.57
C ASN A 127 13.92 7.01 -3.74
N ASN A 128 12.88 6.60 -3.01
CA ASN A 128 12.28 5.26 -3.14
C ASN A 128 10.87 5.17 -2.53
N ILE A 129 10.04 4.28 -3.05
CA ILE A 129 8.81 3.81 -2.39
C ILE A 129 9.19 2.70 -1.40
N THR A 130 9.21 3.02 -0.11
CA THR A 130 9.63 2.06 0.93
C THR A 130 8.55 1.06 1.31
N HIS A 131 7.28 1.43 1.12
CA HIS A 131 6.13 0.54 1.35
C HIS A 131 5.01 0.87 0.36
N LEU A 132 4.47 -0.16 -0.29
CA LEU A 132 3.30 -0.10 -1.15
C LEU A 132 2.46 -1.36 -0.93
N ASP A 133 1.24 -1.19 -0.41
CA ASP A 133 0.26 -2.26 -0.34
C ASP A 133 -0.83 -2.00 -1.39
N LEU A 134 -1.06 -2.95 -2.29
CA LEU A 134 -2.10 -2.90 -3.31
C LEU A 134 -3.13 -3.99 -3.06
N ALA A 135 -4.41 -3.66 -3.19
CA ALA A 135 -5.51 -4.54 -2.84
C ALA A 135 -6.55 -4.63 -3.95
N ILE A 136 -7.07 -5.83 -4.20
CA ILE A 136 -8.32 -6.04 -4.93
C ILE A 136 -9.39 -6.44 -3.93
N ASP A 137 -10.46 -5.65 -3.87
CA ASP A 137 -11.63 -5.94 -3.07
C ASP A 137 -12.78 -6.46 -3.94
N ALA A 138 -13.44 -7.52 -3.49
CA ALA A 138 -14.58 -8.12 -4.17
C ALA A 138 -15.46 -8.95 -3.22
N SER A 139 -16.63 -9.39 -3.70
CA SER A 139 -17.42 -10.42 -3.02
C SER A 139 -16.76 -11.81 -3.11
N THR A 140 -15.82 -12.01 -4.03
CA THR A 140 -15.09 -13.27 -4.22
C THR A 140 -14.22 -13.60 -3.02
N ASN A 141 -14.44 -14.76 -2.40
CA ASN A 141 -13.56 -15.27 -1.35
C ASN A 141 -12.21 -15.75 -1.92
N PHE A 142 -11.26 -14.81 -2.05
CA PHE A 142 -9.93 -15.04 -2.61
C PHE A 142 -9.13 -16.10 -1.83
N SER A 143 -9.26 -16.15 -0.50
CA SER A 143 -8.59 -17.17 0.32
C SER A 143 -9.01 -18.58 -0.11
N LYS A 144 -10.32 -18.82 -0.26
CA LYS A 144 -10.86 -20.10 -0.71
C LYS A 144 -10.46 -20.41 -2.15
N ALA A 145 -10.48 -19.42 -3.04
CA ALA A 145 -10.09 -19.57 -4.44
C ALA A 145 -8.60 -19.97 -4.57
N LEU A 146 -7.70 -19.27 -3.86
CA LEU A 146 -6.27 -19.58 -3.82
C LEU A 146 -5.99 -20.97 -3.25
N VAL A 147 -6.63 -21.34 -2.13
CA VAL A 147 -6.49 -22.69 -1.55
C VAL A 147 -6.91 -23.77 -2.55
N LYS A 148 -8.04 -23.57 -3.25
CA LYS A 148 -8.50 -24.49 -4.29
C LYS A 148 -7.46 -24.62 -5.40
N MET A 149 -6.86 -23.51 -5.82
CA MET A 149 -5.91 -23.51 -6.92
C MET A 149 -4.55 -24.13 -6.54
N ILE A 150 -4.01 -23.82 -5.35
CA ILE A 150 -2.80 -24.47 -4.81
C ILE A 150 -2.96 -26.00 -4.75
N ARG A 151 -4.16 -26.46 -4.36
CA ARG A 151 -4.47 -27.90 -4.26
C ARG A 151 -4.84 -28.55 -5.59
N ASN A 152 -5.05 -27.78 -6.65
CA ASN A 152 -5.46 -28.31 -7.94
C ASN A 152 -4.33 -29.15 -8.57
N LYS A 153 -4.62 -30.43 -8.85
CA LYS A 153 -3.66 -31.40 -9.41
C LYS A 153 -3.26 -31.12 -10.86
N ASP A 154 -4.03 -30.31 -11.58
CA ASP A 154 -3.72 -29.93 -12.97
C ASP A 154 -2.63 -28.86 -13.08
N TYR A 155 -2.19 -28.29 -11.95
CA TYR A 155 -1.18 -27.24 -11.89
C TYR A 155 -0.09 -27.57 -10.87
N TYR A 156 1.15 -27.21 -11.18
CA TYR A 156 2.23 -27.08 -10.21
C TYR A 156 2.31 -25.63 -9.73
N PRO A 157 2.11 -25.34 -8.44
CA PRO A 157 2.36 -24.01 -7.93
C PRO A 157 3.87 -23.72 -7.97
N ILE A 158 4.22 -22.52 -8.40
CA ILE A 158 5.56 -21.96 -8.33
C ILE A 158 5.48 -20.86 -7.28
N ILE A 159 6.11 -21.07 -6.13
CA ILE A 159 6.05 -20.16 -4.98
C ILE A 159 7.46 -19.63 -4.74
N ASN A 160 7.60 -18.31 -4.71
CA ASN A 160 8.88 -17.61 -4.57
C ASN A 160 9.95 -18.15 -5.56
N GLY A 161 9.53 -18.38 -6.81
CA GLY A 161 10.37 -18.94 -7.87
C GLY A 161 10.57 -20.47 -7.82
N THR A 162 10.20 -21.14 -6.73
CA THR A 162 10.37 -22.59 -6.58
C THR A 162 9.14 -23.36 -7.03
N LYS A 163 9.29 -24.21 -8.06
CA LYS A 163 8.23 -25.12 -8.50
C LYS A 163 8.03 -26.25 -7.49
N ILE A 164 6.81 -26.40 -7.01
CA ILE A 164 6.44 -27.47 -6.06
C ILE A 164 5.85 -28.65 -6.82
N THR A 165 6.60 -29.75 -6.89
CA THR A 165 6.16 -31.01 -7.51
C THR A 165 5.73 -32.04 -6.46
N ASP A 166 6.43 -32.11 -5.32
CA ASP A 166 6.03 -32.92 -4.18
C ASP A 166 4.95 -32.20 -3.36
N ARG A 167 3.71 -32.67 -3.46
CA ARG A 167 2.56 -32.11 -2.75
C ARG A 167 2.51 -32.45 -1.26
N LYS A 168 3.35 -33.36 -0.77
CA LYS A 168 3.43 -33.73 0.65
C LYS A 168 4.46 -32.89 1.41
N LYS A 169 5.35 -32.21 0.69
CA LYS A 169 6.38 -31.35 1.28
C LYS A 169 5.76 -30.16 2.02
N LEU A 170 6.26 -29.89 3.22
CA LEU A 170 5.95 -28.66 3.95
C LEU A 170 6.51 -27.44 3.22
N ILE A 171 5.68 -26.40 3.07
CA ILE A 171 6.03 -25.14 2.42
C ILE A 171 5.90 -24.02 3.46
N GLU A 172 7.01 -23.68 4.11
CA GLU A 172 7.06 -22.65 5.17
C GLU A 172 6.60 -21.27 4.69
N ASP A 173 6.70 -21.01 3.39
CA ASP A 173 6.32 -19.74 2.77
C ASP A 173 4.79 -19.53 2.70
N ILE A 174 3.97 -20.57 2.94
CA ILE A 174 2.50 -20.46 2.95
C ILE A 174 1.96 -20.68 4.36
N LEU A 175 1.28 -19.69 4.90
CA LEU A 175 0.55 -19.77 6.16
C LEU A 175 -0.96 -19.79 5.91
N TYR A 176 -1.63 -20.82 6.44
CA TYR A 176 -3.08 -20.92 6.50
C TYR A 176 -3.55 -20.46 7.88
N ILE A 177 -4.06 -19.23 7.97
CA ILE A 177 -4.42 -18.61 9.24
C ILE A 177 -5.91 -18.85 9.46
N GLY A 178 -6.22 -19.85 10.29
CA GLY A 178 -7.57 -20.21 10.66
C GLY A 178 -8.15 -19.29 11.73
N VAL A 179 -9.43 -18.96 11.61
CA VAL A 179 -10.18 -18.34 12.69
C VAL A 179 -11.45 -19.11 12.96
N GLY A 180 -11.73 -19.37 14.23
CA GLY A 180 -12.77 -20.30 14.64
C GLY A 180 -13.24 -20.14 16.07
N SER A 181 -14.05 -21.09 16.50
CA SER A 181 -14.36 -21.34 17.90
C SER A 181 -13.53 -22.52 18.41
N LEU A 182 -13.69 -22.88 19.69
CA LEU A 182 -13.10 -24.09 20.26
C LEU A 182 -13.58 -25.38 19.58
N GLU A 183 -14.71 -25.34 18.86
CA GLU A 183 -15.26 -26.50 18.15
C GLU A 183 -14.69 -26.67 16.74
N ARG A 184 -14.48 -25.57 16.01
CA ARG A 184 -14.05 -25.61 14.61
C ARG A 184 -13.46 -24.31 14.11
N ILE A 185 -12.59 -24.43 13.12
CA ILE A 185 -12.19 -23.31 12.26
C ILE A 185 -13.38 -22.95 11.35
N LYS A 186 -13.76 -21.68 11.34
CA LYS A 186 -14.88 -21.15 10.54
C LYS A 186 -14.42 -20.61 9.19
N GLU A 187 -13.26 -19.96 9.16
CA GLU A 187 -12.70 -19.37 7.95
C GLU A 187 -11.17 -19.39 7.97
N TYR A 188 -10.58 -19.27 6.78
CA TYR A 188 -9.13 -19.17 6.60
C TYR A 188 -8.78 -17.89 5.88
N SER A 189 -7.73 -17.21 6.37
CA SER A 189 -6.93 -16.30 5.57
C SER A 189 -5.69 -17.04 5.06
N ILE A 190 -5.12 -16.59 3.95
CA ILE A 190 -3.87 -17.14 3.41
C ILE A 190 -2.83 -16.03 3.32
N LEU A 191 -1.65 -16.28 3.86
CA LEU A 191 -0.47 -15.45 3.68
C LEU A 191 0.58 -16.26 2.92
N ILE A 192 1.12 -15.70 1.85
CA ILE A 192 2.25 -16.25 1.12
C ILE A 192 3.35 -15.19 1.13
N GLN A 193 4.49 -15.49 1.74
CA GLN A 193 5.54 -14.49 1.96
C GLN A 193 6.90 -14.97 1.46
N GLN A 194 7.71 -14.03 0.98
CA GLN A 194 9.13 -14.28 0.72
C GLN A 194 9.92 -14.33 2.03
N LYS A 195 11.00 -15.11 2.08
CA LYS A 195 11.85 -15.23 3.29
C LYS A 195 12.40 -13.90 3.81
N LYS A 196 12.69 -12.95 2.92
CA LYS A 196 13.15 -11.60 3.29
C LYS A 196 12.02 -10.67 3.72
N ASN A 197 10.75 -11.10 3.63
CA ASN A 197 9.55 -10.30 3.88
C ASN A 197 9.40 -9.03 3.02
N ASP A 198 10.14 -8.98 1.89
CA ASP A 198 10.12 -7.88 0.93
C ASP A 198 8.82 -7.84 0.12
N ILE A 199 8.27 -9.01 -0.22
CA ILE A 199 6.97 -9.13 -0.90
C ILE A 199 6.14 -10.21 -0.23
N SER A 200 4.85 -9.93 -0.03
CA SER A 200 3.88 -10.94 0.41
C SER A 200 2.52 -10.77 -0.26
N ILE A 201 1.75 -11.85 -0.31
CA ILE A 201 0.34 -11.86 -0.72
C ILE A 201 -0.48 -12.29 0.48
N ASN A 202 -1.53 -11.53 0.79
CA ASN A 202 -2.51 -11.87 1.81
C ASN A 202 -3.91 -11.90 1.20
N ALA A 203 -4.68 -12.97 1.43
CA ALA A 203 -6.09 -12.99 1.06
C ALA A 203 -6.96 -13.31 2.27
N TYR A 204 -7.96 -12.47 2.54
CA TYR A 204 -8.73 -12.51 3.78
C TYR A 204 -10.14 -11.92 3.65
N ASN A 205 -10.95 -12.11 4.69
CA ASN A 205 -12.28 -11.50 4.85
C ASN A 205 -12.12 -10.05 5.33
N LYS A 206 -12.20 -9.10 4.39
CA LYS A 206 -11.97 -7.67 4.66
C LYS A 206 -13.09 -7.06 5.48
N LYS A 207 -14.33 -7.44 5.20
CA LYS A 207 -15.49 -6.99 6.00
C LYS A 207 -15.28 -7.32 7.48
N ARG A 208 -14.93 -8.57 7.77
CA ARG A 208 -14.69 -9.01 9.15
C ARG A 208 -13.50 -8.28 9.78
N GLU A 209 -12.44 -8.03 9.03
CA GLU A 209 -11.27 -7.29 9.50
C GLU A 209 -11.64 -5.85 9.89
N ILE A 210 -12.45 -5.17 9.08
CA ILE A 210 -12.97 -3.83 9.38
C ILE A 210 -13.84 -3.86 10.64
N GLU A 211 -14.79 -4.79 10.73
CA GLU A 211 -15.73 -4.89 11.86
C GLU A 211 -15.05 -5.17 13.20
N ASN A 212 -13.96 -5.96 13.20
CA ASN A 212 -13.39 -6.49 14.44
C ASN A 212 -11.99 -5.98 14.78
N LYS A 213 -11.31 -5.27 13.87
CA LYS A 213 -9.91 -4.86 14.07
C LYS A 213 -9.64 -3.41 13.69
N SER A 214 -9.79 -3.05 12.42
CA SER A 214 -9.33 -1.73 11.97
C SER A 214 -10.35 -0.61 12.11
N HIS A 215 -11.65 -0.93 12.17
CA HIS A 215 -12.74 0.05 12.23
C HIS A 215 -12.72 1.09 11.09
N LYS A 216 -12.07 0.76 9.96
CA LYS A 216 -11.96 1.58 8.76
C LYS A 216 -13.24 1.50 7.91
N HIS A 217 -14.35 2.00 8.46
CA HIS A 217 -15.68 1.91 7.84
C HIS A 217 -15.77 2.60 6.47
N TYR A 218 -14.96 3.65 6.24
CA TYR A 218 -14.86 4.33 4.94
C TYR A 218 -14.54 3.39 3.76
N ILE A 219 -13.84 2.28 3.99
CA ILE A 219 -13.58 1.28 2.95
C ILE A 219 -14.90 0.62 2.53
N MET A 220 -15.73 0.18 3.47
CA MET A 220 -17.03 -0.43 3.17
C MET A 220 -17.96 0.55 2.46
N GLU A 221 -17.99 1.81 2.93
CA GLU A 221 -18.80 2.89 2.35
C GLU A 221 -18.41 3.16 0.89
N SER A 222 -17.11 3.15 0.58
CA SER A 222 -16.61 3.35 -0.79
C SER A 222 -17.13 2.32 -1.80
N TYR A 223 -17.50 1.12 -1.31
CA TYR A 223 -18.09 0.04 -2.10
C TYR A 223 -19.61 -0.08 -1.96
N GLY A 224 -20.28 0.90 -1.33
CA GLY A 224 -21.73 0.88 -1.13
C GLY A 224 -22.19 -0.14 -0.08
N ASN A 225 -21.37 -0.40 0.93
CA ASN A 225 -21.67 -1.28 2.07
C ASN A 225 -22.14 -2.69 1.66
N PRO A 226 -21.32 -3.45 0.90
CA PRO A 226 -21.72 -4.75 0.40
C PRO A 226 -21.91 -5.76 1.54
N SER A 227 -22.76 -6.76 1.30
CA SER A 227 -22.99 -7.85 2.25
C SER A 227 -21.74 -8.72 2.49
N GLN A 228 -20.84 -8.79 1.51
CA GLN A 228 -19.58 -9.51 1.54
C GLN A 228 -18.46 -8.63 0.97
N LEU A 229 -17.31 -8.62 1.64
CA LEU A 229 -16.10 -7.98 1.14
C LEU A 229 -14.88 -8.82 1.53
N HIS A 230 -14.17 -9.30 0.53
CA HIS A 230 -12.92 -10.05 0.63
C HIS A 230 -11.83 -9.29 -0.10
N ARG A 231 -10.60 -9.43 0.37
CA ARG A 231 -9.44 -8.75 -0.19
C ARG A 231 -8.37 -9.75 -0.61
N LEU A 232 -7.77 -9.49 -1.77
CA LEU A 232 -6.47 -10.02 -2.18
C LEU A 232 -5.48 -8.85 -2.18
N GLU A 233 -4.48 -8.90 -1.32
CA GLU A 233 -3.53 -7.82 -1.05
C GLU A 233 -2.12 -8.27 -1.39
N VAL A 234 -1.37 -7.43 -2.10
CA VAL A 234 0.05 -7.58 -2.38
C VAL A 234 0.77 -6.49 -1.59
N ARG A 235 1.65 -6.90 -0.68
CA ARG A 235 2.45 -5.98 0.13
C ARG A 235 3.87 -5.97 -0.38
N ILE A 236 4.40 -4.78 -0.61
CA ILE A 236 5.72 -4.55 -1.17
C ILE A 236 6.46 -3.63 -0.21
N ASN A 237 7.59 -4.09 0.31
CA ASN A 237 8.42 -3.37 1.25
C ASN A 237 9.83 -3.17 0.67
N SER A 238 10.62 -2.34 1.37
CA SER A 238 12.07 -2.24 1.17
C SER A 238 12.43 -1.64 -0.21
N ASP A 239 13.59 -2.03 -0.74
CA ASP A 239 14.12 -1.58 -2.03
C ASP A 239 13.53 -2.33 -3.24
N THR A 240 12.52 -3.19 -3.02
CA THR A 240 11.90 -3.97 -4.10
C THR A 240 11.31 -3.08 -5.21
N MET A 241 10.72 -1.94 -4.84
CA MET A 241 10.22 -0.96 -5.80
C MET A 241 11.37 -0.23 -6.52
N LYS A 242 12.44 0.11 -5.80
CA LYS A 242 13.66 0.71 -6.37
C LYS A 242 14.30 -0.19 -7.42
N ASP A 243 14.46 -1.47 -7.09
CA ASP A 243 14.98 -2.49 -8.01
C ASP A 243 14.10 -2.65 -9.26
N PHE A 244 12.78 -2.57 -9.08
CA PHE A 244 11.82 -2.63 -10.18
C PHE A 244 11.98 -1.40 -11.09
N PHE A 245 11.93 -0.18 -10.55
CA PHE A 245 12.10 1.05 -11.34
C PHE A 245 13.44 1.08 -12.08
N THR A 246 14.53 0.69 -11.40
CA THR A 246 15.87 0.65 -12.00
C THR A 246 15.94 -0.36 -13.15
N ARG A 247 15.44 -1.58 -12.93
CA ARG A 247 15.50 -2.65 -13.94
C ARG A 247 14.65 -2.36 -15.17
N GLU A 248 13.47 -1.77 -14.96
CA GLU A 248 12.52 -1.47 -16.05
C GLU A 248 12.74 -0.08 -16.67
N HIS A 249 13.75 0.68 -16.21
CA HIS A 249 14.03 2.06 -16.63
C HIS A 249 12.81 3.00 -16.51
N ILE A 250 12.12 2.91 -15.39
CA ILE A 250 10.92 3.70 -15.09
C ILE A 250 11.30 4.90 -14.22
N GLU A 251 11.01 6.09 -14.70
CA GLU A 251 11.12 7.33 -13.92
C GLU A 251 9.90 7.49 -13.02
N TYR A 252 10.11 7.88 -11.76
CA TYR A 252 9.02 8.11 -10.82
C TYR A 252 8.10 9.24 -11.30
N ASN A 253 6.79 9.02 -11.18
CA ASN A 253 5.78 10.04 -11.40
C ASN A 253 4.59 9.80 -10.45
N PRO A 254 4.17 10.79 -9.64
CA PRO A 254 3.03 10.66 -8.72
C PRO A 254 1.73 10.18 -9.39
N SER A 255 1.53 10.49 -10.67
CA SER A 255 0.35 10.08 -11.45
C SER A 255 0.22 8.56 -11.58
N MET A 256 1.30 7.80 -11.37
CA MET A 256 1.26 6.32 -11.35
C MET A 256 0.30 5.77 -10.30
N PHE A 257 0.06 6.52 -9.21
CA PHE A 257 -0.80 6.07 -8.12
C PHE A 257 -2.29 6.39 -8.32
N ILE A 258 -2.64 7.14 -9.37
CA ILE A 258 -4.02 7.45 -9.76
C ILE A 258 -4.38 6.86 -11.13
N ASN A 259 -3.48 6.06 -11.71
CA ASN A 259 -3.66 5.44 -13.02
C ASN A 259 -3.83 3.92 -12.86
N ASP A 260 -4.99 3.42 -13.30
CA ASP A 260 -5.37 2.01 -13.14
C ASP A 260 -4.38 1.04 -13.82
N ASP A 261 -3.79 1.40 -14.96
CA ASP A 261 -2.83 0.54 -15.67
C ASP A 261 -1.53 0.38 -14.89
N TRP A 262 -1.04 1.47 -14.27
CA TRP A 262 0.12 1.44 -13.37
C TRP A 262 -0.15 0.59 -12.13
N LEU A 263 -1.32 0.76 -11.50
CA LEU A 263 -1.70 -0.03 -10.33
C LEU A 263 -1.80 -1.53 -10.68
N TRP A 264 -2.36 -1.86 -11.85
CA TRP A 264 -2.39 -3.24 -12.35
C TRP A 264 -0.99 -3.78 -12.67
N LEU A 265 -0.12 -2.99 -13.30
CA LEU A 265 1.24 -3.38 -13.60
C LEU A 265 1.99 -3.76 -12.32
N PHE A 266 1.94 -2.91 -11.29
CA PHE A 266 2.55 -3.19 -9.99
C PHE A 266 1.92 -4.43 -9.36
N PHE A 267 0.59 -4.48 -9.25
CA PHE A 267 -0.11 -5.58 -8.61
C PHE A 267 0.26 -6.92 -9.25
N LEU A 268 0.17 -7.05 -10.58
CA LEU A 268 0.47 -8.28 -11.29
C LEU A 268 1.97 -8.63 -11.24
N ASN A 269 2.87 -7.64 -11.38
CA ASN A 269 4.32 -7.89 -11.34
C ASN A 269 4.72 -8.53 -10.01
N PHE A 270 4.36 -7.90 -8.90
CA PHE A 270 4.78 -8.37 -7.57
C PHE A 270 4.02 -9.61 -7.13
N MET A 271 2.72 -9.74 -7.46
CA MET A 271 1.98 -10.97 -7.18
C MET A 271 2.58 -12.18 -7.90
N ASN A 272 2.91 -12.05 -9.19
CA ASN A 272 3.46 -13.15 -10.00
C ASN A 272 4.89 -13.54 -9.59
N ARG A 273 5.62 -12.66 -8.88
CA ARG A 273 6.91 -12.99 -8.24
C ARG A 273 6.74 -13.89 -7.02
N VAL A 274 5.62 -13.78 -6.30
CA VAL A 274 5.33 -14.58 -5.10
C VAL A 274 4.68 -15.91 -5.46
N ILE A 275 3.66 -15.91 -6.31
CA ILE A 275 2.98 -17.15 -6.72
C ILE A 275 2.47 -17.09 -8.15
N ARG A 276 2.68 -18.20 -8.86
CA ARG A 276 2.15 -18.47 -10.20
C ARG A 276 1.93 -19.97 -10.38
N PHE A 277 1.24 -20.38 -11.43
CA PHE A 277 0.84 -21.77 -11.65
C PHE A 277 1.28 -22.27 -13.01
N GLN A 278 1.97 -23.40 -13.06
CA GLN A 278 2.32 -24.07 -14.31
C GLN A 278 1.36 -25.23 -14.56
N ALA A 279 0.68 -25.26 -15.69
CA ALA A 279 -0.13 -26.41 -16.08
C ALA A 279 0.74 -27.66 -16.23
N VAL A 280 0.28 -28.78 -15.67
CA VAL A 280 0.93 -30.09 -15.80
C VAL A 280 0.96 -30.51 -17.27
N LYS A 281 -0.16 -30.30 -17.96
CA LYS A 281 -0.28 -30.49 -19.41
C LYS A 281 0.15 -29.22 -20.14
N GLY A 282 1.04 -29.34 -21.14
CA GLY A 282 1.44 -28.23 -22.00
C GLY A 282 2.39 -27.19 -21.37
N ARG A 283 2.72 -27.29 -20.07
CA ARG A 283 3.74 -26.47 -19.37
C ARG A 283 3.54 -24.94 -19.39
N LYS A 284 2.39 -24.45 -19.85
CA LYS A 284 2.04 -23.01 -19.82
C LYS A 284 1.96 -22.50 -18.39
N VAL A 285 2.45 -21.29 -18.16
CA VAL A 285 2.44 -20.61 -16.85
C VAL A 285 1.35 -19.56 -16.85
N TYR A 286 0.65 -19.45 -15.73
CA TYR A 286 -0.47 -18.54 -15.48
C TYR A 286 -0.21 -17.79 -14.17
N GLY A 287 -0.57 -16.51 -14.14
CA GLY A 287 -0.69 -15.73 -12.91
C GLY A 287 -1.91 -16.15 -12.10
N VAL A 288 -2.04 -15.61 -10.89
CA VAL A 288 -3.20 -15.88 -10.03
C VAL A 288 -4.49 -15.37 -10.67
N MET A 289 -4.47 -14.13 -11.18
CA MET A 289 -5.66 -13.49 -11.76
C MET A 289 -6.12 -14.14 -13.08
N ASP A 290 -5.29 -14.95 -13.73
CA ASP A 290 -5.69 -15.70 -14.92
C ASP A 290 -6.60 -16.90 -14.59
N LEU A 291 -6.62 -17.33 -13.32
CA LEU A 291 -7.23 -18.58 -12.88
C LEU A 291 -8.33 -18.41 -11.82
N ILE A 292 -8.56 -17.19 -11.32
CA ILE A 292 -9.54 -16.87 -10.27
C ILE A 292 -10.62 -15.93 -10.81
#